data_AF-M4E8Q4-F1
#
_entry.id   AF-M4E8Q4-F1
#
_cell.length_a   1.000
_cell.length_b   1.000
_cell.length_c   1.000
_cell.angle_alpha   90.00
_cell.angle_beta   90.00
_cell.angle_gamma   90.00
#
_symmetry.space_group_name_H-M   'P 1'
#
loop_
_entity.id
_entity.type
_entity.pdbx_description
1 polymer ?
#
loop_
_entity_poly.entity_id
_entity_poly.type
_entity_poly.pdbx_seq_one_letter_code
_entity_poly.pdbx_strand_id
1 'polypeptide(L)'
;MEFLYITGKTQELNVYELNERDRNSPAVLKLGKKPELCLGDLVPFTNKLYTGDLKKRVGITAGLYVLIQHVPEKNGDRFEANYSFYFGHCGQLSVEGQYLTYEDTFLAVTGGTGIFEGAYGQVKLRQLVYRTKLFYTFYLKGLAGDCPAAFTETPVPPKDVKPAPEAKVTEPGATINNFTK
;
A
#
# COMPACT_ATOMS: atom_id res chain seq x y z
N MET A 1 9.39 -37.07 -5.44
CA MET A 1 8.61 -35.89 -5.01
C MET A 1 8.95 -34.78 -5.98
N GLU A 2 8.18 -34.66 -7.06
CA GLU A 2 8.34 -33.56 -8.02
C GLU A 2 7.72 -32.31 -7.40
N PHE A 3 8.55 -31.29 -7.15
CA PHE A 3 8.06 -29.96 -6.86
C PHE A 3 7.52 -29.39 -8.17
N LEU A 4 6.21 -29.54 -8.40
CA LEU A 4 5.52 -28.83 -9.46
C LEU A 4 5.57 -27.34 -9.12
N TYR A 5 6.54 -26.61 -9.69
CA TYR A 5 6.51 -25.16 -9.65
C TYR A 5 5.27 -24.72 -10.42
N ILE A 6 4.20 -24.38 -9.71
CA ILE A 6 3.07 -23.69 -10.33
C ILE A 6 3.62 -22.32 -10.74
N THR A 7 3.99 -22.17 -12.01
CA THR A 7 4.27 -20.88 -12.61
C THR A 7 2.94 -20.14 -12.75
N GLY A 8 2.47 -19.54 -11.65
CA GLY A 8 1.24 -18.77 -11.64
C GLY A 8 1.33 -17.56 -12.58
N LYS A 9 0.28 -17.34 -13.38
CA LYS A 9 0.08 -16.12 -14.17
C LYS A 9 0.25 -14.90 -13.27
N THR A 10 1.12 -13.97 -13.66
CA THR A 10 1.24 -12.67 -12.96
C THR A 10 0.04 -11.79 -13.32
N GLN A 11 -0.58 -11.20 -12.32
CA GLN A 11 -1.66 -10.23 -12.47
C GLN A 11 -1.24 -8.90 -11.84
N GLU A 12 -1.48 -7.80 -12.55
CA GLU A 12 -1.21 -6.46 -12.05
C GLU A 12 -2.43 -5.88 -11.32
N LEU A 13 -2.19 -5.28 -10.16
CA LEU A 13 -3.19 -4.52 -9.41
C LEU A 13 -2.59 -3.18 -8.99
N ASN A 14 -3.28 -2.09 -9.32
CA ASN A 14 -2.80 -0.75 -9.06
C ASN A 14 -3.69 -0.04 -8.03
N VAL A 15 -3.07 0.62 -7.05
CA VAL A 15 -3.78 1.39 -6.02
C VAL A 15 -3.05 2.66 -5.62
N TYR A 16 -3.84 3.63 -5.17
CA TYR A 16 -3.36 4.86 -4.56
C TYR A 16 -3.60 4.83 -3.05
N GLU A 17 -2.55 5.11 -2.28
CA GLU A 17 -2.63 5.33 -0.85
C GLU A 17 -2.52 6.83 -0.56
N LEU A 18 -3.54 7.38 0.09
CA LEU A 18 -3.66 8.80 0.36
C LEU A 18 -3.84 9.05 1.86
N ASN A 19 -2.93 9.83 2.44
CA ASN A 19 -3.11 10.39 3.76
C ASN A 19 -3.90 11.70 3.65
N GLU A 20 -5.19 11.64 3.97
CA GLU A 20 -6.10 12.79 3.98
C GLU A 20 -6.10 13.56 5.30
N ARG A 21 -5.17 13.23 6.21
CA ARG A 21 -4.95 13.89 7.51
C ARG A 21 -6.14 13.82 8.48
N ASP A 22 -7.00 12.83 8.30
CA ASP A 22 -8.23 12.63 9.06
C ASP A 22 -8.25 11.32 9.87
N ARG A 23 -7.09 10.64 10.01
CA ARG A 23 -6.94 9.35 10.71
C ARG A 23 -5.95 9.34 11.87
N ASN A 24 -5.51 10.52 12.35
CA ASN A 24 -4.44 10.64 13.35
C ASN A 24 -3.16 9.87 12.95
N SER A 25 -2.84 9.88 11.65
CA SER A 25 -1.79 9.07 11.04
C SER A 25 -0.82 9.95 10.22
N PRO A 26 0.48 9.64 10.20
CA PRO A 26 1.14 8.64 11.05
C PRO A 26 1.30 9.12 12.51
N ALA A 27 1.48 8.18 13.45
CA ALA A 27 1.90 8.48 14.82
C ALA A 27 3.42 8.23 14.94
N VAL A 28 4.21 9.24 15.26
CA VAL A 28 5.66 9.07 15.44
C VAL A 28 5.97 8.81 16.91
N LEU A 29 6.40 7.60 17.22
CA LEU A 29 6.89 7.22 18.53
C LEU A 29 8.41 7.42 18.56
N LYS A 30 8.83 8.57 19.11
CA LYS A 30 10.24 8.94 19.28
C LYS A 30 10.86 8.19 20.46
N LEU A 31 11.25 6.93 20.22
CA LEU A 31 11.84 6.05 21.22
C LEU A 31 13.38 6.08 21.18
N GLY A 32 13.93 6.48 20.04
CA GLY A 32 15.35 6.70 19.85
C GLY A 32 15.84 7.93 20.62
N LYS A 33 17.14 7.94 20.96
CA LYS A 33 17.75 8.98 21.81
C LYS A 33 18.39 10.12 21.02
N LYS A 34 18.00 10.32 19.75
CA LYS A 34 18.53 11.39 18.89
C LYS A 34 17.46 12.41 18.51
N PRO A 35 17.87 13.67 18.23
CA PRO A 35 16.96 14.70 17.70
C PRO A 35 16.33 14.29 16.37
N GLU A 36 17.14 13.88 15.39
CA GLU A 36 16.68 13.29 14.14
C GLU A 36 16.07 11.91 14.33
N LEU A 37 15.27 11.45 13.36
CA LEU A 37 14.78 10.07 13.39
C LEU A 37 15.98 9.12 13.48
N CYS A 38 15.95 8.18 14.42
CA CYS A 38 17.02 7.21 14.57
C CYS A 38 16.51 5.80 14.92
N LEU A 39 17.40 4.81 14.79
CA LEU A 39 17.08 3.40 15.01
C LEU A 39 16.32 3.21 16.33
N GLY A 40 15.19 2.49 16.25
CA GLY A 40 14.28 2.26 17.36
C GLY A 40 13.05 3.17 17.36
N ASP A 41 13.05 4.26 16.58
CA ASP A 41 11.82 5.03 16.34
C ASP A 41 10.79 4.18 15.58
N LEU A 42 9.54 4.23 16.03
CA LEU A 42 8.43 3.45 15.49
C LEU A 42 7.37 4.39 14.92
N VAL A 43 6.80 4.03 13.78
CA VAL A 43 5.78 4.84 13.11
C VAL A 43 4.59 3.97 12.71
N PRO A 44 3.64 3.73 13.63
CA PRO A 44 2.33 3.19 13.28
C PRO A 44 1.60 4.13 12.32
N PHE A 45 0.90 3.56 11.33
CA PHE A 45 0.18 4.35 10.34
C PHE A 45 -1.08 3.64 9.82
N THR A 46 -2.00 4.45 9.32
CA THR A 46 -3.13 4.02 8.49
C THR A 46 -3.54 5.15 7.54
N ASN A 47 -3.67 4.86 6.25
CA ASN A 47 -4.08 5.81 5.22
C ASN A 47 -5.24 5.25 4.40
N LYS A 48 -5.92 6.11 3.63
CA LYS A 48 -7.03 5.70 2.76
C LYS A 48 -6.49 5.06 1.50
N LEU A 49 -7.17 4.02 1.02
CA LEU A 49 -6.81 3.29 -0.19
C LEU A 49 -7.87 3.45 -1.29
N TYR A 50 -7.42 3.74 -2.51
CA TYR A 50 -8.24 3.98 -3.69
C TYR A 50 -7.78 3.10 -4.87
N THR A 51 -8.68 2.80 -5.80
CA THR A 51 -8.35 2.12 -7.06
C THR A 51 -7.33 2.92 -7.89
N GLY A 52 -6.61 2.23 -8.79
CA GLY A 52 -5.63 2.85 -9.68
C GLY A 52 -6.21 3.94 -10.58
N ASP A 53 -7.49 3.83 -10.94
CA ASP A 53 -8.21 4.86 -11.71
C ASP A 53 -8.75 6.03 -10.85
N LEU A 54 -8.53 5.98 -9.52
CA LEU A 54 -8.97 6.95 -8.52
C LEU A 54 -10.49 7.12 -8.38
N LYS A 55 -11.30 6.26 -9.01
CA LYS A 55 -12.78 6.38 -9.02
C LYS A 55 -13.46 5.69 -7.85
N LYS A 56 -12.78 4.80 -7.12
CA LYS A 56 -13.39 4.08 -5.99
C LYS A 56 -12.54 4.10 -4.74
N ARG A 57 -13.19 4.35 -3.59
CA ARG A 57 -12.62 4.06 -2.26
C ARG A 57 -12.72 2.57 -1.97
N VAL A 58 -11.59 1.92 -1.71
CA VAL A 58 -11.51 0.46 -1.52
C VAL A 58 -11.26 0.07 -0.07
N GLY A 59 -10.50 0.88 0.67
CA GLY A 59 -10.28 0.59 2.07
C GLY A 59 -9.17 1.43 2.69
N ILE A 60 -8.23 0.77 3.37
CA ILE A 60 -7.12 1.40 4.10
C ILE A 60 -5.84 0.60 3.99
N THR A 61 -4.70 1.26 4.19
CA THR A 61 -3.48 0.61 4.70
C THR A 61 -3.50 0.63 6.22
N ALA A 62 -2.88 -0.36 6.87
CA ALA A 62 -2.62 -0.33 8.30
C ALA A 62 -1.37 -1.16 8.63
N GLY A 63 -0.46 -0.59 9.42
CA GLY A 63 0.69 -1.31 9.93
C GLY A 63 1.73 -0.41 10.57
N LEU A 64 3.00 -0.81 10.47
CA LEU A 64 4.11 -0.23 11.20
C LEU A 64 5.31 -0.02 10.28
N TYR A 65 5.92 1.16 10.39
CA TYR A 65 7.29 1.38 9.96
C TYR A 65 8.24 1.35 11.18
N VAL A 66 9.32 0.60 11.06
CA VAL A 66 10.45 0.61 12.00
C VAL A 66 11.57 1.40 11.35
N LEU A 67 12.02 2.48 11.97
CA LEU A 67 13.13 3.25 11.40
C LEU A 67 14.43 2.44 11.52
N ILE A 68 15.12 2.28 10.39
CA ILE A 68 16.44 1.64 10.32
C ILE A 68 17.54 2.69 10.39
N GLN A 69 17.44 3.76 9.59
CA GLN A 69 18.49 4.76 9.47
C GLN A 69 17.95 6.07 8.88
N HIS A 70 18.36 7.20 9.45
CA HIS A 70 18.32 8.48 8.76
C HIS A 70 19.51 8.61 7.81
N VAL A 71 19.27 9.06 6.57
CA VAL A 71 20.25 9.15 5.48
C VAL A 71 20.42 10.63 5.08
N PRO A 72 21.35 11.37 5.71
CA PRO A 72 21.48 12.81 5.54
C PRO A 72 21.73 13.22 4.08
N GLU A 73 22.50 12.43 3.34
CA GLU A 73 22.89 12.72 1.95
C GLU A 73 21.70 12.67 0.99
N LYS A 74 20.61 12.01 1.40
CA LYS A 74 19.34 11.89 0.67
C LYS A 74 18.23 12.75 1.26
N ASN A 75 18.49 13.44 2.37
CA ASN A 75 17.48 14.15 3.17
C ASN A 75 16.24 13.27 3.42
N GLY A 76 16.47 12.05 3.87
CA GLY A 76 15.40 11.08 4.02
C GLY A 76 15.75 9.91 4.92
N ASP A 77 14.82 8.97 5.01
CA ASP A 77 14.82 7.91 5.99
C ASP A 77 14.63 6.56 5.32
N ARG A 78 15.29 5.55 5.88
CA ARG A 78 15.08 4.13 5.57
C ARG A 78 14.24 3.51 6.68
N PHE A 79 13.12 2.94 6.29
CA PHE A 79 12.25 2.15 7.15
C PHE A 79 12.24 0.68 6.71
N GLU A 80 12.05 -0.19 7.69
CA GLU A 80 11.48 -1.53 7.47
C GLU A 80 9.98 -1.43 7.68
N ALA A 81 9.19 -1.89 6.72
CA ALA A 81 7.75 -1.76 6.70
C ALA A 81 7.09 -3.14 6.81
N ASN A 82 6.12 -3.27 7.72
CA ASN A 82 5.23 -4.42 7.78
C ASN A 82 3.79 -3.92 7.93
N TYR A 83 2.96 -4.17 6.92
CA TYR A 83 1.61 -3.64 6.88
C TYR A 83 0.72 -4.40 5.91
N SER A 84 -0.57 -4.11 5.95
CA SER A 84 -1.58 -4.73 5.09
C SER A 84 -2.43 -3.69 4.38
N PHE A 85 -2.91 -4.08 3.19
CA PHE A 85 -3.85 -3.36 2.35
C PHE A 85 -5.22 -4.03 2.45
N TYR A 86 -6.20 -3.32 2.99
CA TYR A 86 -7.55 -3.84 3.17
C TYR A 86 -8.46 -3.38 2.03
N PHE A 87 -9.15 -4.33 1.41
CA PHE A 87 -10.02 -4.13 0.25
C PHE A 87 -11.47 -4.49 0.59
N GLY A 88 -11.94 -4.11 1.78
CA GLY A 88 -13.32 -4.36 2.21
C GLY A 88 -13.68 -5.84 2.14
N HIS A 89 -14.81 -6.17 1.52
CA HIS A 89 -15.28 -7.55 1.35
C HIS A 89 -14.34 -8.44 0.51
N CYS A 90 -13.41 -7.87 -0.27
CA CYS A 90 -12.50 -8.65 -1.10
C CYS A 90 -11.40 -9.34 -0.27
N GLY A 91 -11.12 -8.88 0.95
CA GLY A 91 -10.04 -9.39 1.79
C GLY A 91 -8.89 -8.39 1.91
N GLN A 92 -7.66 -8.90 2.10
CA GLN A 92 -6.48 -8.08 2.31
C GLN A 92 -5.22 -8.69 1.66
N LEU A 93 -4.23 -7.84 1.37
CA LEU A 93 -2.87 -8.22 0.99
C LEU A 93 -1.86 -7.72 2.03
N SER A 94 -0.99 -8.60 2.50
CA SER A 94 0.07 -8.26 3.45
C SER A 94 1.41 -8.10 2.74
N VAL A 95 2.22 -7.13 3.20
CA VAL A 95 3.54 -6.86 2.62
C VAL A 95 4.59 -6.63 3.70
N GLU A 96 5.83 -6.92 3.33
CA GLU A 96 7.00 -6.67 4.16
C GLU A 96 8.20 -6.22 3.31
N GLY A 97 8.98 -5.28 3.81
CA GLY A 97 10.23 -4.87 3.17
C GLY A 97 10.58 -3.40 3.35
N GLN A 98 11.54 -2.96 2.56
CA GLN A 98 12.12 -1.63 2.67
C GLN A 98 11.16 -0.54 2.15
N TYR A 99 11.00 0.53 2.92
CA TYR A 99 10.42 1.80 2.47
C TYR A 99 11.48 2.91 2.58
N LEU A 100 11.80 3.52 1.43
CA LEU A 100 12.73 4.65 1.34
C LEU A 100 11.95 5.91 1.03
N THR A 101 12.16 6.98 1.82
CA THR A 101 11.46 8.25 1.60
C THR A 101 12.03 9.07 0.43
N TYR A 102 13.01 8.55 -0.30
CA TYR A 102 13.76 9.28 -1.32
C TYR A 102 13.85 8.55 -2.66
N GLU A 103 13.36 7.31 -2.78
CA GLU A 103 13.33 6.55 -4.04
C GLU A 103 12.26 5.44 -4.02
N ASP A 104 11.90 4.97 -5.22
CA ASP A 104 10.98 3.83 -5.40
C ASP A 104 11.59 2.55 -4.81
N THR A 105 10.76 1.67 -4.26
CA THR A 105 11.17 0.41 -3.64
C THR A 105 10.29 -0.75 -4.09
N PHE A 106 10.74 -1.97 -3.81
CA PHE A 106 9.91 -3.18 -3.91
C PHE A 106 9.78 -3.82 -2.53
N LEU A 107 8.55 -4.18 -2.17
CA LEU A 107 8.24 -4.96 -0.98
C LEU A 107 7.77 -6.35 -1.39
N ALA A 108 8.01 -7.34 -0.54
CA ALA A 108 7.48 -8.69 -0.72
C ALA A 108 5.97 -8.69 -0.44
N VAL A 109 5.19 -9.38 -1.28
CA VAL A 109 3.82 -9.76 -0.95
C VAL A 109 3.89 -11.05 -0.16
N THR A 110 3.56 -10.99 1.12
CA THR A 110 3.73 -12.10 2.07
C THR A 110 2.51 -13.01 2.17
N GLY A 111 1.37 -12.56 1.62
CA GLY A 111 0.13 -13.33 1.61
C GLY A 111 -1.09 -12.47 1.38
N GLY A 112 -2.26 -13.09 1.40
CA GLY A 112 -3.54 -12.42 1.39
C GLY A 112 -4.68 -13.30 1.88
N THR A 113 -5.88 -12.72 1.95
CA THR A 113 -7.12 -13.40 2.35
C THR A 113 -8.24 -13.07 1.37
N GLY A 114 -9.37 -13.80 1.45
CA GLY A 114 -10.50 -13.58 0.56
C GLY A 114 -10.10 -13.89 -0.88
N ILE A 115 -10.36 -12.97 -1.81
CA ILE A 115 -9.95 -13.16 -3.22
C ILE A 115 -8.43 -13.19 -3.40
N PHE A 116 -7.69 -12.75 -2.39
CA PHE A 116 -6.22 -12.71 -2.37
C PHE A 116 -5.60 -13.90 -1.63
N GLU A 117 -6.39 -14.92 -1.26
CA GLU A 117 -5.82 -16.16 -0.71
C GLU A 117 -4.76 -16.74 -1.66
N GLY A 118 -3.63 -17.19 -1.09
CA GLY A 118 -2.51 -17.74 -1.86
C GLY A 118 -1.66 -16.71 -2.60
N ALA A 119 -1.95 -15.40 -2.46
CA ALA A 119 -1.18 -14.35 -3.11
C ALA A 119 0.30 -14.36 -2.68
N TYR A 120 1.19 -14.32 -3.66
CA TYR A 120 2.62 -14.08 -3.48
C TYR A 120 3.17 -13.22 -4.61
N GLY A 121 4.38 -12.68 -4.43
CA GLY A 121 5.06 -11.85 -5.43
C GLY A 121 5.70 -10.63 -4.80
N GLN A 122 5.63 -9.50 -5.51
CA GLN A 122 6.20 -8.23 -5.05
C GLN A 122 5.27 -7.07 -5.40
N VAL A 123 5.40 -5.98 -4.66
CA VAL A 123 4.73 -4.71 -4.95
C VAL A 123 5.76 -3.62 -5.14
N LYS A 124 5.65 -2.85 -6.23
CA LYS A 124 6.43 -1.64 -6.42
C LYS A 124 5.76 -0.50 -5.66
N LEU A 125 6.47 0.13 -4.73
CA LEU A 125 6.06 1.34 -4.02
C LEU A 125 6.69 2.54 -4.71
N ARG A 126 5.86 3.53 -5.07
CA ARG A 126 6.30 4.81 -5.63
C ARG A 126 5.81 5.95 -4.76
N GLN A 127 6.75 6.75 -4.25
CA GLN A 127 6.41 7.93 -3.47
C GLN A 127 6.17 9.12 -4.39
N LEU A 128 4.95 9.66 -4.37
CA LEU A 128 4.56 10.75 -5.27
C LEU A 128 4.69 12.11 -4.60
N VAL A 129 4.14 12.22 -3.38
CA VAL A 129 4.25 13.41 -2.54
C VAL A 129 4.53 12.93 -1.14
N TYR A 130 5.75 13.17 -0.66
CA TYR A 130 6.11 12.92 0.73
C TYR A 130 5.29 13.85 1.65
N ARG A 131 4.50 13.38 2.63
CA ARG A 131 4.17 12.02 3.12
C ARG A 131 2.73 11.60 2.81
N THR A 132 2.09 12.21 1.82
CA THR A 132 0.63 12.16 1.67
C THR A 132 0.12 11.33 0.51
N LYS A 133 0.97 11.00 -0.47
CA LYS A 133 0.54 10.26 -1.67
C LYS A 133 1.57 9.21 -2.08
N LEU A 134 1.14 7.96 -2.10
CA LEU A 134 1.89 6.83 -2.63
C LEU A 134 1.07 6.10 -3.70
N PHE A 135 1.78 5.45 -4.61
CA PHE A 135 1.19 4.61 -5.64
C PHE A 135 1.86 3.24 -5.64
N TYR A 136 1.04 2.19 -5.75
CA TYR A 136 1.50 0.81 -5.71
C TYR A 136 1.09 0.07 -6.97
N THR A 137 2.02 -0.71 -7.51
CA THR A 137 1.76 -1.73 -8.53
C THR A 137 2.13 -3.09 -7.97
N PHE A 138 1.11 -3.89 -7.67
CA PHE A 138 1.28 -5.27 -7.23
C PHE A 138 1.47 -6.18 -8.44
N TYR A 139 2.41 -7.11 -8.33
CA TYR A 139 2.64 -8.18 -9.30
C TYR A 139 2.28 -9.51 -8.63
N LEU A 140 0.98 -9.81 -8.61
CA LEU A 140 0.40 -10.92 -7.85
C LEU A 140 0.46 -12.23 -8.64
N LYS A 141 0.81 -13.30 -7.94
CA LYS A 141 0.73 -14.69 -8.41
C LYS A 141 -0.01 -15.52 -7.36
N GLY A 142 -0.46 -16.72 -7.75
CA GLY A 142 -1.09 -17.67 -6.83
C GLY A 142 -2.57 -17.44 -6.54
N LEU A 143 -3.19 -16.43 -7.16
CA LEU A 143 -4.63 -16.18 -7.03
C LEU A 143 -5.45 -17.28 -7.71
N ALA A 144 -6.56 -17.67 -7.09
CA ALA A 144 -7.48 -18.69 -7.62
C ALA A 144 -8.25 -18.22 -8.87
N GLY A 145 -8.39 -16.92 -9.08
CA GLY A 145 -9.10 -16.32 -10.21
C GLY A 145 -8.48 -15.00 -10.66
N ASP A 146 -9.08 -14.40 -11.68
CA ASP A 146 -8.65 -13.08 -12.15
C ASP A 146 -9.07 -11.98 -11.15
N CYS A 147 -8.23 -10.95 -10.99
CA CYS A 147 -8.55 -9.77 -10.21
C CYS A 147 -9.84 -9.10 -10.75
N PRO A 148 -10.76 -8.64 -9.87
CA PRO A 148 -11.93 -7.90 -10.29
C PRO A 148 -11.58 -6.69 -11.17
N ALA A 149 -12.39 -6.45 -12.20
CA ALA A 149 -12.12 -5.41 -13.21
C ALA A 149 -11.83 -4.03 -12.61
N ALA A 150 -12.48 -3.69 -11.49
CA ALA A 150 -12.27 -2.43 -10.77
C ALA A 150 -10.81 -2.18 -10.32
N PHE A 151 -10.00 -3.25 -10.22
CA PHE A 151 -8.58 -3.17 -9.85
C PHE A 151 -7.63 -3.21 -11.04
N THR A 152 -8.15 -3.53 -12.23
CA THR A 152 -7.37 -3.68 -13.48
C THR A 152 -7.66 -2.57 -14.50
N GLU A 153 -8.50 -1.60 -14.15
CA GLU A 153 -8.71 -0.38 -14.94
C GLU A 153 -7.38 0.38 -15.13
N THR A 154 -7.27 1.08 -16.26
CA THR A 154 -6.07 1.87 -16.59
C THR A 154 -5.79 2.88 -15.47
N PRO A 155 -4.63 2.81 -14.80
CA PRO A 155 -4.34 3.70 -13.69
C PRO A 155 -4.15 5.14 -14.18
N VAL A 156 -4.64 6.10 -13.40
CA VAL A 156 -4.34 7.52 -13.64
C VAL A 156 -2.83 7.73 -13.49
N PRO A 157 -2.17 8.46 -14.41
CA PRO A 157 -0.75 8.74 -14.29
C PRO A 157 -0.42 9.45 -12.95
N PRO A 158 0.72 9.12 -12.32
CA PRO A 158 1.07 9.62 -10.99
C PRO A 158 1.55 11.08 -11.01
N LYS A 159 0.69 12.03 -11.42
CA LYS A 159 0.93 13.47 -11.42
C LYS A 159 -0.31 14.20 -10.91
N ASP A 160 -0.15 15.05 -9.89
CA ASP A 160 -1.22 15.87 -9.29
C ASP A 160 -2.49 15.09 -8.86
N VAL A 161 -2.31 13.82 -8.50
CA VAL A 161 -3.42 12.88 -8.29
C VAL A 161 -4.35 13.30 -7.15
N LYS A 162 -5.65 13.18 -7.41
CA LYS A 162 -6.74 13.39 -6.44
C LYS A 162 -7.78 12.28 -6.67
N PRO A 163 -8.40 11.74 -5.61
CA PRO A 163 -9.53 10.83 -5.78
C PRO A 163 -10.66 11.57 -6.47
N ALA A 164 -11.50 10.84 -7.22
CA ALA A 164 -12.75 11.38 -7.73
C ALA A 164 -13.57 11.97 -6.56
N PRO A 165 -14.25 13.12 -6.73
CA PRO A 165 -15.04 13.74 -5.67
C PRO A 165 -15.99 12.76 -4.98
N GLU A 166 -16.68 11.94 -5.78
CA GLU A 166 -17.65 10.94 -5.36
C GLU A 166 -16.98 9.85 -4.51
N ALA A 167 -15.78 9.41 -4.89
CA ALA A 167 -14.99 8.43 -4.13
C ALA A 167 -14.54 9.00 -2.79
N LYS A 168 -14.17 10.28 -2.77
CA LYS A 168 -13.71 10.99 -1.56
C LYS A 168 -14.83 11.13 -0.54
N VAL A 169 -16.05 11.44 -0.99
CA VAL A 169 -17.24 11.55 -0.12
C VAL A 169 -17.99 10.23 0.04
N THR A 170 -17.47 9.13 -0.53
CA THR A 170 -18.00 7.76 -0.40
C THR A 170 -19.44 7.59 -0.90
N GLU A 171 -19.77 8.24 -2.02
CA GLU A 171 -21.07 8.10 -2.67
C GLU A 171 -21.35 6.66 -3.13
N PRO A 172 -22.64 6.26 -3.21
CA PRO A 172 -23.03 4.97 -3.78
C PRO A 172 -22.42 4.76 -5.18
N GLY A 173 -21.78 3.61 -5.40
CA GLY A 173 -21.10 3.28 -6.67
C GLY A 173 -19.64 3.75 -6.77
N ALA A 174 -19.24 4.75 -5.97
CA ALA A 174 -17.86 5.23 -5.86
C ALA A 174 -17.07 4.57 -4.71
N THR A 175 -17.59 3.46 -4.20
CA THR A 175 -16.94 2.59 -3.21
C THR A 175 -17.12 1.13 -3.64
N ILE A 176 -16.29 0.24 -3.10
CA ILE A 176 -16.59 -1.19 -3.15
C ILE A 176 -17.51 -1.55 -1.97
N ASN A 177 -18.23 -2.66 -2.10
CA ASN A 177 -19.08 -3.17 -1.02
C ASN A 177 -18.26 -3.33 0.27
N ASN A 178 -18.77 -2.81 1.39
CA ASN A 178 -18.13 -2.90 2.70
C ASN A 178 -16.65 -2.47 2.69
N PHE A 179 -16.30 -1.41 1.96
CA PHE A 179 -14.94 -0.86 1.98
C PHE A 179 -14.47 -0.61 3.42
N THR A 180 -13.20 -0.89 3.70
CA THR A 180 -12.63 -0.76 5.05
C THR A 180 -12.48 0.72 5.42
N LYS A 181 -12.95 1.12 6.61
CA LYS A 181 -13.04 2.53 7.00
C LYS A 181 -11.84 3.04 7.78
#